data_AF-A0A1T4VSU5-F1
#
_entry.id   AF-A0A1T4VSU5-F1
#
_cell.length_a   1.000
_cell.length_b   1.000
_cell.length_c   1.000
_cell.angle_alpha   90.00
_cell.angle_beta   90.00
_cell.angle_gamma   90.00
#
_symmetry.space_group_name_H-M   'P 1'
#
loop_
_entity.id
_entity.type
_entity.pdbx_description
1 polymer ?
#
loop_
_entity_poly.entity_id
_entity_poly.type
_entity_poly.pdbx_seq_one_letter_code
_entity_poly.pdbx_strand_id
1 'polypeptide(L)' 'MLSLEDEHLLRQKLFDLRQEHRDLDVAIEALRASPTGDEFMLSRLKKRKLLLKDMIQKISSQLIPDMNA' A
#
# COMPACT_ATOMS: atom_id res chain seq x y z
N MET A 1 12.12 18.70 -13.43
CA MET A 1 12.82 17.77 -12.51
C MET A 1 12.18 17.92 -11.15
N LEU A 2 11.93 16.81 -10.44
CA LEU A 2 11.61 16.86 -9.01
C LEU A 2 12.83 17.40 -8.25
N SER A 3 12.63 18.17 -7.18
CA SER A 3 13.73 18.51 -6.28
C SER A 3 14.27 17.23 -5.61
N LEU A 4 15.56 17.21 -5.24
CA LEU A 4 16.13 16.10 -4.46
C LEU A 4 15.37 15.88 -3.14
N GLU A 5 14.85 16.97 -2.56
CA GLU A 5 14.01 16.93 -1.35
C GLU A 5 12.65 16.28 -1.63
N ASP A 6 12.01 16.62 -2.75
CA ASP A 6 10.74 16.00 -3.17
C ASP A 6 10.92 14.50 -3.43
N GLU A 7 12.03 14.10 -4.06
CA GLU A 7 12.34 12.69 -4.31
C GLU A 7 12.53 11.92 -3.00
N HIS A 8 13.24 12.50 -2.02
CA HIS A 8 13.44 11.87 -0.72
C HIS A 8 12.11 11.68 0.03
N LEU A 9 11.25 12.71 0.05
CA LEU A 9 9.92 12.64 0.65
C LEU A 9 9.03 11.58 -0.01
N LEU A 10 9.07 11.49 -1.34
CA LEU A 10 8.32 10.47 -2.08
C LEU A 10 8.83 9.06 -1.78
N ARG A 11 10.15 8.87 -1.65
CA ARG A 11 10.75 7.57 -1.28
C ARG A 11 10.38 7.16 0.15
N GLN A 12 10.39 8.09 1.10
CA GLN A 12 9.95 7.83 2.46
C GLN A 12 8.46 7.44 2.49
N LYS A 13 7.60 8.21 1.82
CA LYS A 13 6.18 7.90 1.71
C LYS A 13 5.93 6.54 1.05
N LEU A 14 6.71 6.19 0.03
CA LEU A 14 6.62 4.87 -0.62
C LEU A 14 6.98 3.74 0.34
N PHE A 15 8.01 3.93 1.18
CA PHE A 15 8.39 2.98 2.21
C PHE A 15 7.26 2.77 3.22
N ASP A 16 6.70 3.86 3.74
CA ASP A 16 5.61 3.82 4.74
C ASP A 16 4.37 3.12 4.19
N LEU A 17 3.96 3.46 2.96
CA LEU A 17 2.81 2.82 2.30
C LEU A 17 3.04 1.33 2.07
N ARG A 18 4.26 0.92 1.70
CA ARG A 18 4.61 -0.50 1.53
C ARG A 18 4.60 -1.25 2.86
N GLN A 19 5.03 -0.61 3.94
CA GLN A 19 4.97 -1.17 5.27
C GLN A 19 3.50 -1.37 5.69
N GLU A 20 2.68 -0.33 5.60
CA GLU A 20 1.25 -0.41 5.95
C GLU A 20 0.52 -1.47 5.11
N HIS A 21 0.84 -1.58 3.81
CA HIS A 21 0.27 -2.59 2.94
C HIS A 21 0.61 -4.02 3.40
N ARG A 22 1.84 -4.27 3.86
CA ARG A 22 2.24 -5.57 4.44
C ARG A 22 1.52 -5.85 5.76
N ASP A 23 1.38 -4.84 6.60
CA ASP A 23 0.69 -4.98 7.89
C ASP A 23 -0.79 -5.33 7.67
N LEU A 24 -1.44 -4.73 6.66
CA LEU A 24 -2.80 -5.11 6.26
C LEU A 24 -2.88 -6.54 5.74
N ASP A 25 -1.85 -7.04 5.06
CA ASP A 25 -1.81 -8.44 4.62
C ASP A 25 -1.82 -9.40 5.80
N VAL A 26 -0.98 -9.14 6.81
CA VAL A 26 -0.95 -9.92 8.05
C VAL A 26 -2.29 -9.85 8.77
N ALA A 27 -2.90 -8.66 8.87
CA ALA A 27 -4.20 -8.49 9.51
C ALA A 27 -5.33 -9.25 8.76
N ILE A 28 -5.30 -9.25 7.42
CA ILE A 28 -6.26 -9.99 6.59
C ILE A 28 -6.13 -11.50 6.83
N GLU A 29 -4.91 -12.03 6.85
CA GLU A 29 -4.68 -13.46 7.07
C GLU A 29 -5.07 -13.88 8.49
N ALA A 30 -4.74 -13.07 9.50
CA ALA A 30 -5.19 -13.31 10.87
C ALA A 30 -6.72 -13.31 10.99
N LEU A 31 -7.41 -12.38 10.32
CA LEU A 31 -8.87 -12.32 10.34
C LEU A 31 -9.51 -13.50 9.59
N ARG A 32 -8.89 -13.98 8.51
CA ARG A 32 -9.34 -15.17 7.77
C ARG A 32 -9.20 -16.45 8.58
N ALA A 33 -8.18 -16.54 9.42
CA ALA A 33 -7.97 -17.66 10.34
C ALA A 33 -8.93 -17.62 11.55
N SER A 34 -9.63 -16.49 11.78
CA SER A 34 -10.57 -16.36 12.90
C SER A 34 -11.86 -17.14 12.64
N PRO A 35 -12.34 -17.98 13.58
CA PRO A 35 -13.59 -18.74 13.44
C PRO A 35 -14.84 -17.85 13.34
N THR A 36 -14.75 -16.60 13.80
CA THR A 36 -15.88 -15.65 13.83
C THR A 36 -16.10 -14.89 12.53
N GLY A 37 -15.26 -15.11 11.51
CA GLY A 37 -15.51 -14.71 10.11
C GLY A 37 -16.17 -13.35 9.93
N ASP A 38 -15.53 -12.25 10.37
CA ASP A 38 -16.08 -10.91 10.15
C ASP A 38 -15.83 -10.47 8.69
N GLU A 39 -16.73 -10.91 7.80
CA GLU A 39 -16.65 -10.63 6.37
C GLU A 39 -16.71 -9.14 6.04
N PHE A 40 -17.41 -8.35 6.88
CA PHE A 40 -17.47 -6.89 6.73
C PHE A 40 -16.11 -6.26 7.00
N MET A 41 -15.44 -6.66 8.09
CA MET A 41 -14.09 -6.19 8.39
C MET A 41 -13.09 -6.67 7.34
N LEU A 42 -13.20 -7.91 6.88
CA LEU A 42 -12.35 -8.44 5.81
C LEU A 42 -12.49 -7.63 4.51
N SER A 43 -13.73 -7.28 4.13
CA SER A 43 -14.02 -6.44 2.98
C SER A 43 -13.41 -5.03 3.14
N ARG A 44 -13.51 -4.44 4.34
CA ARG A 44 -12.91 -3.14 4.64
C ARG A 44 -11.39 -3.15 4.55
N LEU A 45 -10.74 -4.17 5.11
CA LEU A 45 -9.28 -4.32 5.05
C LEU A 45 -8.79 -4.52 3.61
N LYS A 46 -9.47 -5.35 2.83
CA LYS A 46 -9.15 -5.55 1.40
C LYS A 46 -9.29 -4.27 0.58
N LYS A 47 -10.34 -3.47 0.82
CA LYS A 47 -10.51 -2.17 0.17
C LYS A 47 -9.36 -1.21 0.52
N ARG A 48 -8.99 -1.12 1.80
CA ARG A 48 -7.85 -0.30 2.23
C ARG A 48 -6.54 -0.76 1.58
N LYS A 49 -6.31 -2.07 1.53
CA LYS A 49 -5.14 -2.66 0.86
C LYS A 49 -5.07 -2.29 -0.62
N LEU A 50 -6.20 -2.34 -1.34
CA LEU A 50 -6.27 -1.93 -2.73
C LEU A 50 -5.89 -0.45 -2.90
N LEU A 51 -6.43 0.44 -2.06
CA LEU A 51 -6.09 1.87 -2.09
C LEU A 51 -4.59 2.11 -1.85
N LEU A 52 -3.98 1.41 -0.90
CA LEU A 52 -2.54 1.49 -0.66
C LEU A 52 -1.75 1.04 -1.88
N LYS A 53 -2.15 -0.07 -2.53
CA LYS A 53 -1.52 -0.54 -3.77
C LYS A 53 -1.56 0.52 -4.87
N ASP A 54 -2.71 1.15 -5.08
CA ASP A 54 -2.88 2.18 -6.10
C ASP A 54 -2.00 3.42 -5.81
N MET A 55 -1.91 3.83 -4.54
CA MET A 55 -1.02 4.92 -4.11
C MET A 55 0.47 4.57 -4.26
N ILE A 56 0.85 3.33 -3.93
CA ILE A 56 2.21 2.82 -4.14
C ILE A 56 2.57 2.87 -5.62
N GLN A 57 1.68 2.43 -6.51
CA GLN A 57 1.91 2.49 -7.96
C GLN A 57 2.06 3.94 -8.42
N LYS A 58 1.16 4.84 -7.99
CA LYS A 58 1.22 6.26 -8.36
C LYS A 58 2.52 6.94 -7.92
N ILE A 59 3.01 6.65 -6.72
CA ILE A 59 4.28 7.21 -6.23
C ILE A 59 5.48 6.54 -6.90
N SER A 60 5.43 5.23 -7.14
CA SER A 60 6.49 4.51 -7.86
C SER A 60 6.66 5.04 -9.28
N SER A 61 5.58 5.31 -10.00
CA SER A 61 5.61 5.92 -11.35
C SER A 61 6.11 7.37 -11.36
N GLN A 62 5.99 8.09 -10.25
CA GLN A 62 6.57 9.44 -10.11
C GLN A 62 8.08 9.40 -9.84
N LEU A 63 8.54 8.39 -9.09
CA LEU A 63 9.96 8.19 -8.75
C LEU A 63 10.75 7.50 -9.86
N ILE A 64 10.10 6.62 -10.62
CA ILE A 64 10.67 5.90 -11.77
C ILE A 64 9.77 6.27 -12.95
N PRO A 65 10.12 7.32 -13.72
CA PRO A 65 9.28 7.80 -14.83
C PRO A 65 9.08 6.78 -15.95
N ASP A 66 9.83 5.69 -15.98
CA ASP A 66 9.77 4.68 -17.02
C ASP A 66 9.98 3.28 -16.44
N MET A 67 8.92 2.49 -16.32
CA MET A 67 8.91 1.02 -16.45
C MET A 67 7.46 0.55 -16.24
N ASN A 68 6.67 0.62 -17.31
CA ASN A 68 5.57 -0.28 -17.71
C ASN A 68 4.46 0.51 -18.46
N ALA A 69 4.67 0.64 -19.77
CA ALA A 69 3.60 0.59 -20.76
C ALA A 69 3.02 -0.84 -20.85
#